data_AF-A0A2D2DIR6-F1
#
_entry.id   AF-A0A2D2DIR6-F1
#
_cell.length_a   1.000
_cell.length_b   1.000
_cell.length_c   1.000
_cell.angle_alpha   90.00
_cell.angle_beta   90.00
_cell.angle_gamma   90.00
#
_symmetry.space_group_name_H-M   'P 1'
#
loop_
_entity.id
_entity.type
_entity.pdbx_description
1 polymer ?
#
loop_
_entity_poly.entity_id
_entity_poly.type
_entity_poly.pdbx_seq_one_letter_code
_entity_poly.pdbx_strand_id
1 'polypeptide(L)'
;MTFYDNGTSTAVAYANGGTQRVAPASGAKTMSFTGWPASGKQAVQFLELVNVGLGSNPAWPAGARFIRYDGVIQTTAAAANITWQTGGTDYVMVSTRDGGTTLIVSVLRG
;
A
#
# COMPACT_ATOMS: atom_id res chain seq x y z
N MET A 1 2.02 -19.06 -6.99
CA MET A 1 1.02 -17.99 -6.85
C MET A 1 1.44 -16.89 -7.81
N THR A 2 0.60 -16.56 -8.79
CA THR A 2 0.92 -15.54 -9.81
C THR A 2 0.38 -14.21 -9.31
N PHE A 3 1.26 -13.23 -9.08
CA PHE A 3 0.84 -11.86 -8.80
C PHE A 3 0.40 -11.18 -10.09
N TYR A 4 -0.48 -10.18 -9.99
CA TYR A 4 -0.71 -9.27 -11.10
C TYR A 4 0.38 -8.18 -11.10
N ASP A 5 1.11 -8.04 -12.20
CA ASP A 5 2.16 -7.01 -12.33
C ASP A 5 1.51 -5.69 -12.75
N ASN A 6 1.46 -4.74 -11.83
CA ASN A 6 0.95 -3.38 -12.09
C ASN A 6 2.02 -2.48 -12.74
N GLY A 7 3.23 -3.00 -12.97
CA GLY A 7 4.35 -2.28 -13.56
C GLY A 7 4.63 -0.97 -12.82
N THR A 8 4.74 0.11 -13.58
CA THR A 8 5.03 1.45 -13.03
C THR A 8 3.81 2.18 -12.47
N SER A 9 2.60 1.61 -12.57
CA SER A 9 1.37 2.25 -12.12
C SER A 9 1.24 2.19 -10.60
N THR A 10 0.97 3.34 -9.97
CA THR A 10 0.60 3.42 -8.54
C THR A 10 -0.92 3.34 -8.31
N ALA A 11 -1.70 3.13 -9.37
CA ALA A 11 -3.13 2.89 -9.28
C ALA A 11 -3.40 1.39 -9.13
N VAL A 12 -3.74 0.97 -7.92
CA VAL A 12 -4.02 -0.41 -7.55
C VAL A 12 -5.53 -0.65 -7.62
N ALA A 13 -5.96 -1.55 -8.49
CA ALA A 13 -7.38 -1.93 -8.59
C ALA A 13 -7.62 -3.23 -7.84
N TYR A 14 -8.68 -3.29 -7.01
CA TYR A 14 -9.02 -4.49 -6.25
C TYR A 14 -9.29 -5.70 -7.15
N ALA A 15 -9.88 -5.47 -8.32
CA ALA A 15 -10.23 -6.49 -9.30
C ALA A 15 -9.01 -7.21 -9.91
N ASN A 16 -7.81 -6.64 -9.82
CA ASN A 16 -6.58 -7.26 -10.33
C ASN A 16 -6.08 -8.41 -9.45
N GLY A 17 -6.79 -8.73 -8.37
CA GLY A 17 -6.55 -9.92 -7.55
C GLY A 17 -5.98 -9.59 -6.17
N GLY A 18 -5.83 -10.64 -5.36
CA GLY A 18 -5.38 -10.54 -3.97
C GLY A 18 -3.90 -10.17 -3.82
N THR A 19 -3.09 -10.28 -4.88
CA THR A 19 -1.67 -9.94 -4.86
C THR A 19 -1.25 -9.16 -6.10
N GLN A 20 -0.57 -8.03 -5.88
CA GLN A 20 -0.07 -7.18 -6.96
C GLN A 20 1.36 -6.71 -6.70
N ARG A 21 2.15 -6.61 -7.77
CA ARG A 21 3.48 -6.00 -7.76
C ARG A 21 3.41 -4.59 -8.34
N VAL A 22 4.01 -3.63 -7.65
CA VAL A 22 4.00 -2.21 -8.03
C VAL A 22 5.44 -1.70 -7.99
N ALA A 23 5.97 -1.28 -9.14
CA ALA A 23 7.35 -0.85 -9.34
C ALA A 23 7.39 0.53 -10.03
N PRO A 24 6.96 1.61 -9.33
CA PRO A 24 6.86 2.94 -9.91
C PRO A 24 8.24 3.51 -10.26
N ALA A 25 8.25 4.46 -11.20
CA ALA A 25 9.46 5.21 -11.52
C ALA A 25 9.98 6.01 -10.31
N SER A 26 11.25 6.40 -10.35
CA SER A 26 11.86 7.28 -9.35
C SER A 26 11.13 8.63 -9.28
N GLY A 27 11.07 9.19 -8.07
CA GLY A 27 10.50 10.51 -7.82
C GLY A 27 9.11 10.47 -7.19
N ALA A 28 8.41 11.60 -7.32
CA ALA A 28 7.11 11.83 -6.71
C ALA A 28 6.05 10.85 -7.26
N LYS A 29 5.31 10.24 -6.35
CA LYS A 29 4.31 9.22 -6.67
C LYS A 29 3.23 9.15 -5.60
N THR A 30 2.01 8.89 -6.04
CA THR A 30 0.82 8.84 -5.19
C THR A 30 0.12 7.52 -5.41
N MET A 31 -0.04 6.74 -4.34
CA MET A 31 -0.80 5.50 -4.35
C MET A 31 -2.29 5.81 -4.43
N SER A 32 -3.01 5.09 -5.28
CA SER A 32 -4.47 5.13 -5.33
C SER A 32 -5.03 3.72 -5.35
N PHE A 33 -6.21 3.56 -4.76
CA PHE A 33 -6.84 2.27 -4.56
C PHE A 33 -8.29 2.35 -4.99
N THR A 34 -8.71 1.45 -5.88
CA THR A 34 -10.03 1.51 -6.51
C THR A 34 -10.71 0.14 -6.56
N GLY A 35 -12.03 0.13 -6.75
CA GLY A 35 -12.79 -1.10 -6.93
C GLY A 35 -12.98 -1.95 -5.67
N TRP A 36 -12.71 -1.39 -4.48
CA TRP A 36 -12.99 -2.08 -3.22
C TRP A 36 -14.48 -2.40 -3.08
N PRO A 37 -14.83 -3.52 -2.43
CA PRO A 37 -16.22 -3.85 -2.12
C PRO A 37 -16.91 -2.74 -1.32
N ALA A 38 -18.22 -2.59 -1.49
CA ALA A 38 -19.02 -1.62 -0.74
C ALA A 38 -18.81 -1.72 0.78
N SER A 39 -19.05 -0.60 1.46
CA SER A 39 -18.92 -0.49 2.93
C SER A 39 -19.67 -1.59 3.67
N GLY A 40 -19.08 -2.05 4.79
CA GLY A 40 -19.54 -3.18 5.58
C GLY A 40 -18.87 -4.50 5.21
N LYS A 41 -18.21 -4.60 4.05
CA LYS A 41 -17.47 -5.78 3.60
C LYS A 41 -15.98 -5.60 3.85
N GLN A 42 -15.36 -6.57 4.52
CA GLN A 42 -13.91 -6.62 4.66
C GLN A 42 -13.27 -6.96 3.32
N ALA A 43 -12.19 -6.27 2.99
CA ALA A 43 -11.36 -6.57 1.83
C ALA A 43 -9.89 -6.35 2.16
N VAL A 44 -9.03 -7.16 1.55
CA VAL A 44 -7.59 -7.19 1.78
C VAL A 44 -6.85 -7.41 0.46
N GLN A 45 -5.72 -6.74 0.27
CA GLN A 45 -4.75 -7.00 -0.79
C GLN A 45 -3.33 -7.05 -0.22
N PHE A 46 -2.53 -7.94 -0.78
CA PHE A 46 -1.10 -8.02 -0.55
C PHE A 46 -0.36 -7.34 -1.71
N LEU A 47 0.59 -6.47 -1.40
CA LEU A 47 1.35 -5.71 -2.38
C LEU A 47 2.85 -5.96 -2.21
N GLU A 48 3.52 -6.06 -3.35
CA GLU A 48 4.97 -6.02 -3.45
C GLU A 48 5.35 -4.65 -4.02
N LEU A 49 5.75 -3.72 -3.15
CA LEU A 49 6.14 -2.36 -3.53
C LEU A 49 7.64 -2.32 -3.78
N VAL A 50 8.04 -2.36 -5.05
CA VAL A 50 9.44 -2.42 -5.47
C VAL A 50 10.02 -1.00 -5.56
N ASN A 51 11.15 -0.77 -4.89
CA ASN A 51 11.89 0.50 -4.87
C ASN A 51 10.99 1.71 -4.57
N VAL A 52 9.96 1.52 -3.74
CA VAL A 52 8.90 2.53 -3.56
C VAL A 52 9.38 3.78 -2.81
N GLY A 53 10.54 3.76 -2.19
CA GLY A 53 11.19 4.95 -1.64
C GLY A 53 12.06 5.71 -2.64
N LEU A 54 12.30 5.18 -3.84
CA LEU A 54 13.28 5.75 -4.78
C LEU A 54 12.86 7.16 -5.25
N GLY A 55 13.75 8.13 -5.03
CA GLY A 55 13.56 9.55 -5.38
C GLY A 55 12.65 10.33 -4.43
N SER A 56 11.63 9.69 -3.84
CA SER A 56 10.81 10.25 -2.76
C SER A 56 9.97 9.17 -2.07
N ASN A 57 9.47 9.47 -0.86
CA ASN A 57 8.43 8.65 -0.23
C ASN A 57 7.13 8.67 -1.06
N PRO A 58 6.38 7.56 -1.12
CA PRO A 58 5.05 7.52 -1.74
C PRO A 58 4.05 8.31 -0.89
N ALA A 59 3.23 9.11 -1.54
CA ALA A 59 2.04 9.68 -0.93
C ALA A 59 0.92 8.64 -0.90
N TRP A 60 0.16 8.61 0.18
CA TRP A 60 -0.98 7.71 0.37
C TRP A 60 -2.28 8.53 0.42
N PRO A 61 -3.45 7.91 0.13
CA PRO A 61 -4.74 8.58 0.29
C PRO A 61 -4.92 9.15 1.70
N ALA A 62 -5.62 10.27 1.85
CA ALA A 62 -5.76 10.98 3.14
C ALA A 62 -6.39 10.11 4.27
N GLY A 63 -7.21 9.12 3.90
CA GLY A 63 -7.79 8.15 4.83
C GLY A 63 -6.86 7.01 5.25
N ALA A 64 -5.62 6.95 4.74
CA ALA A 64 -4.69 5.88 5.07
C ALA A 64 -4.25 5.95 6.54
N ARG A 65 -4.07 4.77 7.14
CA ARG A 65 -3.64 4.55 8.51
C ARG A 65 -2.58 3.47 8.49
N PHE A 66 -1.49 3.68 9.23
CA PHE A 66 -0.33 2.80 9.22
C PHE A 66 -0.18 2.11 10.55
N ILE A 67 0.05 0.82 10.53
CA ILE A 67 0.34 0.03 11.72
C ILE A 67 1.85 0.12 11.99
N ARG A 68 2.22 0.65 13.15
CA ARG A 68 3.59 0.60 13.67
C ARG A 68 3.90 -0.80 14.23
N TYR A 69 5.17 -1.12 14.41
CA TYR A 69 5.64 -2.42 14.91
C TYR A 69 5.02 -2.86 16.26
N ASP A 70 4.53 -1.92 17.07
CA ASP A 70 3.88 -2.16 18.36
C ASP A 70 2.34 -2.24 18.26
N GLY A 71 1.79 -2.28 17.04
CA GLY A 71 0.36 -2.36 16.78
C GLY A 71 -0.37 -1.01 16.86
N VAL A 72 0.31 0.08 17.22
CA VAL A 72 -0.31 1.40 17.27
C VAL A 72 -0.61 1.90 15.86
N ILE A 73 -1.83 2.38 15.66
CA ILE A 73 -2.29 2.95 14.39
C ILE A 73 -1.93 4.44 14.32
N GLN A 74 -1.28 4.85 13.22
CA GLN A 74 -0.84 6.21 12.97
C GLN A 74 -1.41 6.77 11.68
N THR A 75 -1.51 8.10 11.57
CA THR A 75 -2.06 8.78 10.38
C THR A 75 -1.04 8.97 9.26
N THR A 76 0.26 8.75 9.52
CA THR A 76 1.32 8.86 8.52
C THR A 76 2.31 7.71 8.64
N ALA A 77 2.95 7.34 7.53
CA ALA A 77 4.00 6.32 7.51
C ALA A 77 5.19 6.72 8.42
N ALA A 78 5.57 8.00 8.42
CA ALA A 78 6.65 8.52 9.25
C ALA A 78 6.34 8.38 10.76
N ALA A 79 5.11 8.70 11.20
CA ALA A 79 4.70 8.51 12.59
C ALA A 79 4.63 7.01 13.00
N ALA A 80 4.39 6.12 12.03
CA ALA A 80 4.49 4.68 12.21
C ALA A 80 5.93 4.14 12.13
N ASN A 81 6.96 5.01 12.05
CA ASN A 81 8.36 4.64 11.88
C ASN A 81 8.62 3.78 10.62
N ILE A 82 7.87 4.02 9.55
CA ILE A 82 8.01 3.33 8.26
C ILE A 82 8.91 4.18 7.34
N THR A 83 10.11 3.67 7.07
CA THR A 83 11.03 4.20 6.04
C THR A 83 10.97 3.33 4.78
N TRP A 84 10.49 3.84 3.66
CA TRP A 84 10.32 3.08 2.41
C TRP A 84 11.65 2.72 1.74
N GLN A 85 11.75 1.52 1.17
CA GLN A 85 12.98 1.03 0.55
C GLN A 85 13.25 1.75 -0.78
N THR A 86 14.42 2.37 -0.91
CA THR A 86 14.91 2.94 -2.17
C THR A 86 15.45 1.87 -3.13
N GLY A 87 15.81 0.70 -2.58
CA GLY A 87 16.21 -0.51 -3.30
C GLY A 87 15.67 -1.73 -2.57
N GLY A 88 14.95 -2.62 -3.28
CA GLY A 88 14.33 -3.82 -2.71
C GLY A 88 12.79 -3.80 -2.83
N THR A 89 12.13 -4.61 -2.00
CA THR A 89 10.67 -4.76 -1.99
C THR A 89 10.14 -4.58 -0.57
N ASP A 90 9.24 -3.60 -0.39
CA ASP A 90 8.38 -3.52 0.79
C ASP A 90 7.15 -4.42 0.56
N TYR A 91 6.94 -5.43 1.40
CA TYR A 91 5.74 -6.25 1.38
C TYR A 91 4.66 -5.59 2.23
N VAL A 92 3.50 -5.33 1.66
CA VAL A 92 2.48 -4.50 2.30
C VAL A 92 1.12 -5.19 2.25
N MET A 93 0.45 -5.30 3.39
CA MET A 93 -0.98 -5.58 3.43
C MET A 93 -1.76 -4.28 3.49
N VAL A 94 -2.73 -4.13 2.58
CA VAL A 94 -3.71 -3.05 2.59
C VAL A 94 -5.08 -3.65 2.81
N SER A 95 -5.82 -3.11 3.77
CA SER A 95 -7.16 -3.59 4.11
C SER A 95 -8.13 -2.45 4.35
N THR A 96 -9.41 -2.74 4.19
CA THR A 96 -10.50 -1.80 4.41
C THR A 96 -11.79 -2.55 4.77
N ARG A 97 -12.73 -1.83 5.38
CA ARG A 97 -14.12 -2.27 5.60
C ARG A 97 -15.14 -1.27 5.05
N ASP A 98 -14.71 -0.13 4.54
CA ASP A 98 -15.55 1.04 4.25
C ASP A 98 -15.42 1.52 2.80
N GLY A 99 -15.29 0.57 1.87
CA GLY A 99 -15.18 0.88 0.44
C GLY A 99 -13.87 1.54 0.02
N GLY A 100 -12.81 1.41 0.83
CA GLY A 100 -11.53 2.05 0.58
C GLY A 100 -11.44 3.49 1.07
N THR A 101 -12.43 3.99 1.82
CA THR A 101 -12.38 5.33 2.43
C THR A 101 -11.27 5.40 3.47
N THR A 102 -11.19 4.38 4.33
CA THR A 102 -10.10 4.16 5.29
C THR A 102 -9.31 2.94 4.87
N LEU A 103 -8.01 3.14 4.64
CA LEU A 103 -7.08 2.07 4.32
C LEU A 103 -6.20 1.80 5.55
N ILE A 104 -6.17 0.57 6.02
CA ILE A 104 -5.22 0.12 7.05
C ILE A 104 -4.05 -0.55 6.35
N VAL A 105 -2.87 0.03 6.52
CA VAL A 105 -1.62 -0.34 5.87
C VAL A 105 -0.68 -0.96 6.89
N SER A 106 -0.29 -2.22 6.66
CA SER A 106 0.72 -2.91 7.44
C SER A 106 1.90 -3.22 6.52
N VAL A 107 3.10 -2.81 6.94
CA VAL A 107 4.33 -3.10 6.21
C VAL A 107 5.03 -4.26 6.89
N LEU A 108 5.20 -5.35 6.16
CA LEU A 108 5.83 -6.59 6.59
C LEU A 108 7.30 -6.54 6.16
N ARG A 109 8.20 -6.53 7.14
CA ARG A 109 9.66 -6.58 6.91
C ARG A 109 10.24 -7.77 7.65
N GLY A 110 11.20 -8.43 7.02
CA GLY A 110 12.12 -9.36 7.67
C GLY A 110 13.32 -8.62 8.22
#